data_AF-A0AAU8XT07-F1
#
_entry.id   AF-A0AAU8XT07-F1
#
_cell.length_a   1.000
_cell.length_b   1.000
_cell.length_c   1.000
_cell.angle_alpha   90.00
_cell.angle_beta   90.00
_cell.angle_gamma   90.00
#
_symmetry.space_group_name_H-M   'P 1'
#
loop_
_entity.id
_entity.type
_entity.pdbx_description
1 polymer ?
#
loop_
_entity_poly.entity_id
_entity_poly.type
_entity_poly.pdbx_seq_one_letter_code
_entity_poly.pdbx_strand_id
1 'polypeptide(L)'
;MRKKIVPRNKAKYEHLASEYLVAGNSKLDQCSHASHDLYNRALYDLRQGFFKRNYVKGYCDLDQRFKKRYSARESMLYHSLFYVQSAQQTLKEVNTIWSAWLKALKAYQANPGKFTGRPRMPKYLAKGQRHVFFVTNQNAKVKDDYLIIPKLGFKLKLTPHLKAIQRVAFKPVYGGYKAIVQYKTNRDIDYLPDNGRCMGIDPGVDNAFACVANIQKAPLLVNGRAIKSVNQYYNKERSRLKALQARYHQLESIVDTQQGKKPVYRETKAMRRITAWRNRKIRQFAHKASKRIVDYALSCGANTIVIGNNKSWKRSSDMGRKNNQNFIGIPHKVMIDMIQYKANLAGISVIRTNESYTSQTSALDHEKPCWENGSHSRKRQGKTPINRRIHRGLFQSNNGRLVNADINGALQIIRKVFPKFSLDEGIEDAVLHPVKWSPLI
;
A
#
# COMPACT_ATOMS: atom_id res chain seq x y z
N MET A 1 -17.14 -32.54 -17.76
CA MET A 1 -16.05 -32.00 -16.90
C MET A 1 -16.23 -30.49 -16.71
N ARG A 2 -16.49 -30.00 -15.49
CA ARG A 2 -16.60 -28.55 -15.24
C ARG A 2 -15.20 -27.93 -15.20
N LYS A 3 -14.81 -27.17 -16.24
CA LYS A 3 -13.67 -26.23 -16.16
C LYS A 3 -13.88 -25.40 -14.89
N LYS A 4 -12.96 -25.45 -13.92
CA LYS A 4 -13.00 -24.54 -12.76
C LYS A 4 -12.96 -23.13 -13.35
N ILE A 5 -14.09 -22.43 -13.32
CA ILE A 5 -14.18 -21.05 -13.76
C ILE A 5 -13.23 -20.27 -12.86
N VAL A 6 -12.14 -19.77 -13.43
CA VAL A 6 -11.24 -18.86 -12.74
C VAL A 6 -12.10 -17.71 -12.22
N PRO A 7 -12.17 -17.44 -10.91
CA PRO A 7 -13.00 -16.37 -10.39
C PRO A 7 -12.51 -15.06 -11.02
N ARG A 8 -13.31 -14.51 -11.95
CA ARG A 8 -13.02 -13.22 -12.56
C ARG A 8 -13.08 -12.16 -11.47
N ASN A 9 -12.07 -11.31 -11.43
CA ASN A 9 -12.15 -10.11 -10.63
C ASN A 9 -13.35 -9.30 -11.14
N LYS A 10 -14.24 -8.87 -10.24
CA LYS A 10 -15.32 -7.91 -10.56
C LYS A 10 -14.97 -6.51 -10.05
N ALA A 11 -13.70 -6.15 -10.11
CA ALA A 11 -13.28 -4.86 -9.60
C ALA A 11 -13.78 -3.77 -10.56
N LYS A 12 -14.52 -2.80 -10.04
CA LYS A 12 -14.79 -1.54 -10.74
C LYS A 12 -13.97 -0.44 -10.09
N TYR A 13 -13.20 0.29 -10.89
CA TYR A 13 -12.46 1.47 -10.44
C TYR A 13 -13.23 2.72 -10.86
N GLU A 14 -14.29 3.08 -10.12
CA GLU A 14 -15.09 4.28 -10.41
C GLU A 14 -14.25 5.56 -10.45
N HIS A 15 -13.17 5.59 -9.65
CA HIS A 15 -12.27 6.72 -9.55
C HIS A 15 -10.81 6.29 -9.59
N LEU A 16 -10.00 7.12 -10.24
CA LEU A 16 -8.54 7.09 -10.13
C LEU A 16 -8.05 8.41 -9.56
N ALA A 17 -6.79 8.39 -9.12
CA ALA A 17 -6.13 9.60 -8.63
C ALA A 17 -4.73 9.73 -9.22
N SER A 18 -4.42 10.94 -9.65
CA SER A 18 -3.06 11.37 -10.00
C SER A 18 -2.47 12.13 -8.83
N GLU A 19 -1.18 11.99 -8.62
CA GLU A 19 -0.52 12.60 -7.48
C GLU A 19 0.66 13.46 -7.90
N TYR A 20 0.73 14.65 -7.31
CA TYR A 20 1.75 15.65 -7.61
C TYR A 20 2.37 16.14 -6.30
N LEU A 21 3.69 16.31 -6.29
CA LEU A 21 4.37 16.99 -5.19
C LEU A 21 4.41 18.48 -5.52
N VAL A 22 3.91 19.29 -4.59
CA VAL A 22 3.84 20.74 -4.74
C VAL A 22 4.49 21.40 -3.54
N ALA A 23 5.17 22.52 -3.78
CA ALA A 23 5.79 23.30 -2.72
C ALA A 23 4.71 23.82 -1.74
N GLY A 24 5.10 24.04 -0.49
CA GLY A 24 4.26 24.76 0.47
C GLY A 24 4.09 26.22 0.03
N ASN A 25 2.93 26.79 0.30
CA ASN A 25 2.70 28.23 0.20
C ASN A 25 1.76 28.67 1.32
N SER A 26 1.75 29.98 1.60
CA SER A 26 1.00 30.57 2.72
C SER A 26 -0.49 30.23 2.70
N LYS A 27 -1.13 30.27 1.52
CA LYS A 27 -2.56 29.95 1.37
C LYS A 27 -2.86 28.47 1.61
N LEU A 28 -2.03 27.55 1.11
CA LEU A 28 -2.18 26.11 1.36
C LEU A 28 -1.96 25.79 2.85
N ASP A 29 -0.95 26.41 3.47
CA ASP A 29 -0.68 26.28 4.91
C ASP A 29 -1.85 26.80 5.75
N GLN A 30 -2.42 27.96 5.39
CA GLN A 30 -3.63 28.51 6.03
C GLN A 30 -4.82 27.55 5.93
N CYS A 31 -5.16 27.04 4.73
CA CYS A 31 -6.21 26.05 4.57
C CYS A 31 -5.98 24.78 5.40
N SER A 32 -4.73 24.34 5.47
CA SER A 32 -4.36 23.11 6.16
C SER A 32 -4.44 23.24 7.68
N HIS A 33 -4.11 24.41 8.23
CA HIS A 33 -4.31 24.74 9.64
C HIS A 33 -5.80 24.96 9.96
N ALA A 34 -6.54 25.66 9.10
CA ALA A 34 -7.98 25.80 9.23
C ALA A 34 -8.71 24.44 9.22
N SER A 35 -8.30 23.51 8.34
CA SER A 35 -8.81 22.14 8.32
C SER A 35 -8.49 21.37 9.60
N HIS A 36 -7.30 21.56 10.16
CA HIS A 36 -6.91 20.95 11.44
C HIS A 36 -7.84 21.40 12.57
N ASP A 37 -8.08 22.71 12.69
CA ASP A 37 -8.88 23.28 13.77
C ASP A 37 -10.34 22.86 13.64
N LEU A 38 -10.87 22.89 12.42
CA LEU A 38 -12.22 22.41 12.11
C LEU A 38 -12.36 20.92 12.42
N TYR A 39 -11.38 20.09 12.04
CA TYR A 39 -11.35 18.65 12.37
C TYR A 39 -11.45 18.42 13.87
N ASN A 40 -10.59 19.09 14.66
CA ASN A 40 -10.53 18.92 16.10
C ASN A 40 -11.82 19.41 16.78
N ARG A 41 -12.37 20.54 16.35
CA ARG A 41 -13.63 21.05 16.89
C ARG A 41 -14.81 20.12 16.58
N ALA A 42 -14.88 19.60 15.35
CA ALA A 42 -15.92 18.66 14.96
C ALA A 42 -15.80 17.34 15.73
N LEU A 43 -14.58 16.82 15.90
CA LEU A 43 -14.35 15.63 16.71
C LEU A 43 -14.70 15.86 18.19
N TYR A 44 -14.46 17.08 18.71
CA TYR A 44 -14.86 17.45 20.07
C TYR A 44 -16.38 17.35 20.24
N ASP A 45 -17.17 17.91 19.32
CA ASP A 45 -18.63 17.85 19.38
C ASP A 45 -19.14 16.40 19.37
N LEU A 46 -18.57 15.55 18.50
CA LEU A 46 -18.93 14.12 18.43
C LEU A 46 -18.62 13.38 19.73
N ARG A 47 -17.46 13.68 20.34
CA ARG A 47 -17.05 13.08 21.63
C ARG A 47 -17.93 13.56 22.77
N GLN A 48 -18.20 14.86 22.87
CA GLN A 48 -19.09 15.40 23.90
C GLN A 48 -20.51 14.85 23.77
N GLY A 49 -21.03 14.78 22.54
CA GLY A 49 -22.34 14.18 22.28
C GLY A 49 -22.39 12.71 22.71
N PHE A 50 -21.33 11.95 22.46
CA PHE A 50 -21.23 10.56 22.90
C PHE A 50 -21.15 10.42 24.42
N PHE A 51 -20.32 11.22 25.11
CA PHE A 51 -20.17 11.14 26.56
C PHE A 51 -21.42 11.62 27.31
N LYS A 52 -22.08 12.67 26.81
CA LYS A 52 -23.28 13.27 27.41
C LYS A 52 -24.58 12.60 26.95
N ARG A 53 -24.51 11.50 26.18
CA ARG A 53 -25.66 10.81 25.57
C ARG A 53 -26.55 11.71 24.69
N ASN A 54 -26.02 12.82 24.18
CA ASN A 54 -26.66 13.72 23.23
C ASN A 54 -26.00 13.55 21.84
N TYR A 55 -26.32 12.46 21.17
CA TYR A 55 -25.62 12.05 19.96
C TYR A 55 -25.84 13.00 18.77
N VAL A 56 -24.75 13.27 18.04
CA VAL A 56 -24.81 13.96 16.75
C VAL A 56 -25.28 12.97 15.68
N LYS A 57 -26.37 13.31 14.99
CA LYS A 57 -27.03 12.41 14.01
C LYS A 57 -26.37 12.49 12.63
N GLY A 58 -25.12 12.04 12.57
CA GLY A 58 -24.35 11.95 11.33
C GLY A 58 -23.91 13.31 10.77
N TYR A 59 -23.55 13.30 9.49
CA TYR A 59 -22.96 14.47 8.82
C TYR A 59 -23.90 15.67 8.73
N CYS A 60 -25.18 15.48 8.42
CA CYS A 60 -26.11 16.60 8.21
C CYS A 60 -26.32 17.42 9.50
N ASP A 61 -26.50 16.76 10.64
CA ASP A 61 -26.58 17.42 11.95
C ASP A 61 -25.26 18.16 12.27
N LEU A 62 -24.12 17.51 12.04
CA LEU A 62 -22.82 18.13 12.24
C LEU A 62 -22.65 19.40 11.38
N ASP A 63 -22.94 19.33 10.07
CA ASP A 63 -22.87 20.48 9.16
C ASP A 63 -23.81 21.62 9.60
N GLN A 64 -25.05 21.29 9.99
CA GLN A 64 -26.02 22.28 10.45
C GLN A 64 -25.57 22.99 11.72
N ARG A 65 -24.97 22.27 12.69
CA ARG A 65 -24.40 22.88 13.90
C ARG A 65 -23.32 23.90 13.57
N PHE A 66 -22.40 23.58 12.67
CA PHE A 66 -21.34 24.51 12.28
C PHE A 66 -21.87 25.72 11.50
N LYS A 67 -22.90 25.54 10.65
CA LYS A 67 -23.61 26.65 10.00
C LYS A 67 -24.27 27.60 11.00
N LYS A 68 -24.96 27.05 12.01
CA LYS A 68 -25.61 27.83 13.08
C LYS A 68 -24.58 28.64 13.86
N ARG A 69 -23.48 28.02 14.30
CA ARG A 69 -22.39 28.71 15.03
C ARG A 69 -21.72 29.81 14.20
N TYR A 70 -21.59 29.61 12.90
CA TYR A 70 -21.09 30.66 12.01
C TYR A 70 -22.07 31.83 11.92
N SER A 71 -23.36 31.55 11.73
CA SER A 71 -24.42 32.56 11.62
C SER A 71 -24.55 33.38 12.92
N ALA A 72 -24.41 32.71 14.07
CA ALA A 72 -24.39 33.34 15.39
C ALA A 72 -23.04 34.00 15.76
N ARG A 73 -22.05 34.01 14.85
CA ARG A 73 -20.68 34.52 15.08
C ARG A 73 -19.92 33.88 16.25
N GLU A 74 -20.36 32.74 16.75
CA GLU A 74 -19.67 31.97 17.79
C GLU A 74 -18.38 31.32 17.27
N SER A 75 -18.33 31.00 15.97
CA SER A 75 -17.14 30.38 15.37
C SER A 75 -17.03 30.64 13.86
N MET A 76 -15.87 31.14 13.45
CA MET A 76 -15.55 31.42 12.04
C MET A 76 -15.00 30.20 11.27
N LEU A 77 -14.83 29.05 11.93
CA LEU A 77 -14.18 27.87 11.35
C LEU A 77 -14.89 27.30 10.11
N TYR A 78 -16.19 27.54 9.94
CA TYR A 78 -16.93 27.03 8.78
C TYR A 78 -16.52 27.70 7.46
N HIS A 79 -15.99 28.93 7.51
CA HIS A 79 -15.56 29.71 6.35
C HIS A 79 -14.05 29.93 6.27
N SER A 80 -13.27 29.37 7.21
CA SER A 80 -11.82 29.62 7.32
C SER A 80 -10.96 28.95 6.23
N LEU A 81 -11.54 28.05 5.41
CA LEU A 81 -10.83 27.35 4.33
C LEU A 81 -10.98 28.04 2.94
N PHE A 82 -11.38 29.31 2.87
CA PHE A 82 -11.75 30.08 1.65
C PHE A 82 -12.99 29.57 0.90
N TYR A 83 -13.26 28.27 0.95
CA TYR A 83 -14.41 27.61 0.35
C TYR A 83 -15.19 26.81 1.39
N VAL A 84 -16.51 27.03 1.45
CA VAL A 84 -17.42 26.29 2.36
C VAL A 84 -17.40 24.79 2.05
N GLN A 85 -17.31 24.43 0.77
CA GLN A 85 -17.22 23.03 0.35
C GLN A 85 -15.99 22.35 0.92
N SER A 86 -14.89 23.07 1.14
CA SER A 86 -13.69 22.52 1.79
C SER A 86 -13.95 22.20 3.27
N ALA A 87 -14.63 23.09 3.99
CA ALA A 87 -15.07 22.83 5.37
C ALA A 87 -16.03 21.64 5.44
N GLN A 88 -17.00 21.57 4.53
CA GLN A 88 -17.92 20.44 4.42
C GLN A 88 -17.20 19.11 4.20
N GLN A 89 -16.14 19.08 3.38
CA GLN A 89 -15.34 17.87 3.17
C GLN A 89 -14.59 17.45 4.45
N THR A 90 -14.03 18.40 5.21
CA THR A 90 -13.41 18.13 6.51
C THR A 90 -14.43 17.55 7.50
N LEU A 91 -15.65 18.10 7.57
CA LEU A 91 -16.72 17.55 8.40
C LEU A 91 -17.15 16.14 7.96
N LYS A 92 -17.23 15.88 6.66
CA LYS A 92 -17.48 14.53 6.11
C LYS A 92 -16.38 13.55 6.49
N GLU A 93 -15.11 13.96 6.43
CA GLU A 93 -13.96 13.14 6.84
C GLU A 93 -14.10 12.73 8.32
N VAL A 94 -14.32 13.71 9.21
CA VAL A 94 -14.48 13.47 10.66
C VAL A 94 -15.65 12.51 10.92
N ASN A 95 -16.81 12.76 10.31
CA ASN A 95 -17.99 11.91 10.47
C ASN A 95 -17.74 10.47 9.97
N THR A 96 -16.99 10.31 8.88
CA THR A 96 -16.62 8.99 8.33
C THR A 96 -15.73 8.23 9.31
N ILE A 97 -14.69 8.89 9.84
CA ILE A 97 -13.78 8.32 10.84
C ILE A 97 -14.54 7.90 12.09
N TRP A 98 -15.43 8.77 12.58
CA TRP A 98 -16.25 8.51 13.76
C TRP A 98 -17.20 7.31 13.56
N SER A 99 -17.91 7.29 12.43
CA SER A 99 -18.82 6.21 12.07
C SER A 99 -18.10 4.88 11.91
N ALA A 100 -16.90 4.88 11.32
CA ALA A 100 -16.06 3.69 11.20
C ALA A 100 -15.63 3.15 12.58
N TRP A 101 -15.26 4.03 13.52
CA TRP A 101 -14.96 3.63 14.88
C TRP A 101 -16.18 3.03 15.60
N LEU A 102 -17.37 3.64 15.49
CA LEU A 102 -18.60 3.09 16.06
C LEU A 102 -18.93 1.71 15.51
N LYS A 103 -18.80 1.51 14.19
CA LYS A 103 -18.98 0.20 13.55
C LYS A 103 -17.98 -0.83 14.07
N ALA A 104 -16.70 -0.45 14.18
CA ALA A 104 -15.67 -1.33 14.72
C ALA A 104 -15.93 -1.68 16.19
N LEU A 105 -16.37 -0.72 17.00
CA LEU A 105 -16.70 -0.95 18.41
C LEU A 105 -17.87 -1.93 18.58
N LYS A 106 -18.94 -1.77 17.79
CA LYS A 106 -20.08 -2.72 17.78
C LYS A 106 -19.64 -4.12 17.37
N ALA A 107 -18.83 -4.23 16.30
CA ALA A 107 -18.30 -5.51 15.84
C ALA A 107 -17.39 -6.17 16.89
N TYR A 108 -16.60 -5.37 17.62
CA TYR A 108 -15.78 -5.85 18.73
C TYR A 108 -16.64 -6.35 19.90
N GLN A 109 -17.70 -5.64 20.27
CA GLN A 109 -18.63 -6.08 21.32
C GLN A 109 -19.30 -7.41 20.98
N ALA A 110 -19.68 -7.60 19.71
CA ALA A 110 -20.29 -8.84 19.25
C ALA A 110 -19.29 -10.01 19.15
N ASN A 111 -18.03 -9.76 18.76
CA ASN A 111 -17.01 -10.80 18.68
C ASN A 111 -15.60 -10.24 18.97
N PRO A 112 -15.18 -10.22 20.25
CA PRO A 112 -13.88 -9.69 20.65
C PRO A 112 -12.70 -10.45 20.01
N GLY A 113 -12.84 -11.76 19.79
CA GLY A 113 -11.77 -12.63 19.27
C GLY A 113 -11.35 -12.32 17.83
N LYS A 114 -12.18 -11.63 17.04
CA LYS A 114 -11.82 -11.14 15.69
C LYS A 114 -10.85 -9.95 15.71
N PHE A 115 -10.59 -9.38 16.88
CA PHE A 115 -9.76 -8.19 17.04
C PHE A 115 -8.54 -8.49 17.91
N THR A 116 -7.44 -7.79 17.67
CA THR A 116 -6.24 -7.88 18.51
C THR A 116 -6.32 -7.02 19.78
N GLY A 117 -7.48 -6.42 20.03
CA GLY A 117 -7.72 -5.49 21.13
C GLY A 117 -8.88 -4.55 20.83
N ARG A 118 -9.38 -3.87 21.87
CA ARG A 118 -10.52 -2.95 21.76
C ARG A 118 -10.24 -1.80 20.78
N PRO A 119 -11.14 -1.51 19.83
CA PRO A 119 -11.02 -0.37 18.92
C PRO A 119 -10.90 0.96 19.67
N ARG A 120 -9.81 1.70 19.39
CA ARG A 120 -9.52 2.98 20.05
C ARG A 120 -10.33 4.11 19.43
N MET A 121 -10.88 4.96 20.28
CA MET A 121 -11.61 6.17 19.87
C MET A 121 -10.70 7.12 19.07
N PRO A 122 -11.21 7.81 18.03
CA PRO A 122 -10.45 8.80 17.29
C PRO A 122 -9.89 9.89 18.21
N LYS A 123 -8.62 10.25 17.98
CA LYS A 123 -7.89 11.24 18.78
C LYS A 123 -7.86 12.59 18.07
N TYR A 124 -7.74 13.65 18.86
CA TYR A 124 -7.42 14.98 18.35
C TYR A 124 -6.05 14.99 17.68
N LEU A 125 -5.94 15.83 16.66
CA LEU A 125 -4.68 16.20 16.04
C LEU A 125 -3.88 17.09 17.00
N ALA A 126 -2.56 16.97 16.99
CA ALA A 126 -1.72 17.76 17.89
C ALA A 126 -1.66 19.23 17.44
N LYS A 127 -1.71 20.14 18.41
CA LYS A 127 -1.72 21.60 18.19
C LYS A 127 -0.63 22.04 17.20
N GLY A 128 -1.01 22.89 16.25
CA GLY A 128 -0.08 23.46 15.26
C GLY A 128 0.32 22.51 14.13
N GLN A 129 -0.27 21.31 14.03
CA GLN A 129 -0.06 20.44 12.89
C GLN A 129 -0.89 20.86 11.67
N ARG A 130 -0.33 20.59 10.50
CA ARG A 130 -1.02 20.70 9.21
C ARG A 130 -1.90 19.47 9.00
N HIS A 131 -3.17 19.65 8.64
CA HIS A 131 -4.10 18.57 8.30
C HIS A 131 -4.40 18.53 6.80
N VAL A 132 -4.89 17.39 6.30
CA VAL A 132 -5.37 17.31 4.92
C VAL A 132 -6.58 18.23 4.74
N PHE A 133 -6.69 18.85 3.58
CA PHE A 133 -7.89 19.56 3.18
C PHE A 133 -8.25 19.23 1.73
N PHE A 134 -9.50 19.47 1.36
CA PHE A 134 -10.04 19.08 0.07
C PHE A 134 -10.61 20.27 -0.67
N VAL A 135 -10.44 20.30 -1.99
CA VAL A 135 -11.10 21.26 -2.89
C VAL A 135 -11.90 20.46 -3.90
N THR A 136 -13.18 20.76 -4.09
CA THR A 136 -14.06 20.03 -5.01
C THR A 136 -14.02 20.63 -6.42
N ASN A 137 -14.59 19.92 -7.38
CA ASN A 137 -14.77 20.38 -8.76
C ASN A 137 -15.65 21.63 -8.92
N GLN A 138 -16.40 22.04 -7.88
CA GLN A 138 -17.10 23.33 -7.87
C GLN A 138 -16.12 24.51 -7.78
N ASN A 139 -14.96 24.28 -7.16
CA ASN A 139 -13.99 25.33 -6.83
C ASN A 139 -12.65 25.16 -7.56
N ALA A 140 -12.44 24.02 -8.20
CA ALA A 140 -11.24 23.68 -8.95
C ALA A 140 -11.61 23.33 -10.39
N LYS A 141 -10.97 24.01 -11.34
CA LYS A 141 -11.21 23.84 -12.79
C LYS A 141 -9.98 23.26 -13.46
N VAL A 142 -10.18 22.50 -14.53
CA VAL A 142 -9.08 22.13 -15.44
C VAL A 142 -9.20 22.92 -16.72
N LYS A 143 -8.14 23.62 -17.12
CA LYS A 143 -8.05 24.39 -18.36
C LYS A 143 -6.65 24.21 -18.95
N ASP A 144 -6.55 23.84 -20.22
CA ASP A 144 -5.28 23.67 -20.96
C ASP A 144 -4.29 22.74 -20.23
N ASP A 145 -4.78 21.59 -19.72
CA ASP A 145 -4.05 20.65 -18.86
C ASP A 145 -3.55 21.23 -17.52
N TYR A 146 -4.00 22.41 -17.10
CA TYR A 146 -3.73 22.98 -15.78
C TYR A 146 -4.92 22.86 -14.85
N LEU A 147 -4.68 22.35 -13.65
CA LEU A 147 -5.56 22.51 -12.50
C LEU A 147 -5.43 23.93 -11.95
N ILE A 148 -6.53 24.66 -11.92
CA ILE A 148 -6.61 26.04 -11.43
C ILE A 148 -7.59 26.10 -10.25
N ILE A 149 -7.13 26.66 -9.12
CA ILE A 149 -7.95 26.92 -7.93
C ILE A 149 -7.87 28.41 -7.60
N PRO A 150 -8.87 29.22 -8.02
CA PRO A 150 -8.76 30.69 -8.02
C PRO A 150 -8.48 31.33 -6.66
N LYS A 151 -9.27 31.03 -5.60
CA LYS A 151 -9.07 31.67 -4.29
C LYS A 151 -7.72 31.32 -3.66
N LEU A 152 -7.17 30.15 -4.01
CA LEU A 152 -5.85 29.71 -3.57
C LEU A 152 -4.72 30.29 -4.43
N GLY A 153 -5.01 30.93 -5.57
CA GLY A 153 -3.99 31.34 -6.55
C GLY A 153 -3.14 30.15 -7.02
N PHE A 154 -3.72 28.96 -7.06
CA PHE A 154 -2.97 27.72 -7.27
C PHE A 154 -3.13 27.24 -8.71
N LYS A 155 -2.00 26.96 -9.38
CA LYS A 155 -1.91 26.43 -10.74
C LYS A 155 -0.97 25.23 -10.75
N LEU A 156 -1.41 24.11 -11.31
CA LEU A 156 -0.63 22.86 -11.39
C LEU A 156 -0.81 22.20 -12.75
N LYS A 157 0.29 21.91 -13.45
CA LYS A 157 0.26 21.14 -14.69
C LYS A 157 -0.11 19.69 -14.39
N LEU A 158 -1.20 19.22 -14.98
CA LEU A 158 -1.68 17.86 -14.88
C LEU A 158 -1.06 16.98 -15.97
N THR A 159 -1.30 15.68 -15.83
CA THR A 159 -1.05 14.73 -16.92
C THR A 159 -2.02 15.03 -18.06
N PRO A 160 -1.56 14.94 -19.33
CA PRO A 160 -2.44 15.16 -20.48
C PRO A 160 -3.72 14.31 -20.40
N HIS A 161 -4.79 14.82 -21.00
CA HIS A 161 -6.11 14.16 -21.12
C HIS A 161 -6.99 14.14 -19.86
N LEU A 162 -6.56 14.74 -18.74
CA LEU A 162 -7.41 14.91 -17.58
C LEU A 162 -8.36 16.11 -17.77
N LYS A 163 -9.53 15.89 -18.36
CA LYS A 163 -10.50 16.98 -18.63
C LYS A 163 -11.38 17.35 -17.42
N ALA A 164 -11.70 16.38 -16.57
CA ALA A 164 -12.60 16.57 -15.44
C ALA A 164 -12.03 15.96 -14.17
N ILE A 165 -12.18 16.69 -13.06
CA ILE A 165 -11.81 16.24 -11.72
C ILE A 165 -13.06 16.19 -10.84
N GLN A 166 -12.96 15.50 -9.72
CA GLN A 166 -14.00 15.50 -8.69
C GLN A 166 -13.58 16.26 -7.44
N ARG A 167 -12.38 15.96 -6.96
CA ARG A 167 -11.79 16.62 -5.81
C ARG A 167 -10.27 16.53 -5.87
N VAL A 168 -9.64 17.48 -5.21
CA VAL A 168 -8.20 17.53 -4.98
C VAL A 168 -7.99 17.51 -3.48
N ALA A 169 -7.23 16.53 -2.99
CA ALA A 169 -6.80 16.49 -1.60
C ALA A 169 -5.37 17.03 -1.49
N PHE A 170 -5.16 18.03 -0.64
CA PHE A 170 -3.83 18.55 -0.32
C PHE A 170 -3.35 17.90 0.96
N LYS A 171 -2.57 16.83 0.83
CA LYS A 171 -2.02 16.10 1.98
C LYS A 171 -0.66 16.70 2.38
N PRO A 172 -0.49 17.21 3.60
CA PRO A 172 0.80 17.73 4.06
C PRO A 172 1.89 16.65 3.98
N VAL A 173 3.04 17.03 3.42
CA VAL A 173 4.26 16.21 3.40
C VAL A 173 5.45 17.08 3.79
N TYR A 174 6.62 16.46 3.99
CA TYR A 174 7.83 17.23 4.24
C TYR A 174 8.15 18.12 3.02
N GLY A 175 8.29 19.43 3.26
CA GLY A 175 8.60 20.43 2.23
C GLY A 175 7.40 21.00 1.45
N GLY A 176 6.17 20.56 1.73
CA GLY A 176 4.98 21.08 1.04
C GLY A 176 3.78 20.16 1.12
N TYR A 177 3.15 19.92 -0.02
CA TYR A 177 1.94 19.13 -0.13
C TYR A 177 2.05 18.07 -1.22
N LYS A 178 1.30 16.99 -1.02
CA LYS A 178 0.95 16.05 -2.08
C LYS A 178 -0.47 16.38 -2.53
N ALA A 179 -0.60 16.93 -3.72
CA ALA A 179 -1.88 17.17 -4.36
C ALA A 179 -2.37 15.86 -5.01
N ILE A 180 -3.43 15.29 -4.46
CA ILE A 180 -4.06 14.04 -4.93
C ILE A 180 -5.31 14.44 -5.71
N VAL A 181 -5.21 14.43 -7.04
CA VAL A 181 -6.27 14.84 -7.98
C VAL A 181 -7.09 13.61 -8.33
N GLN A 182 -8.31 13.51 -7.79
CA GLN A 182 -9.24 12.42 -8.06
C GLN A 182 -10.14 12.77 -9.25
N TYR A 183 -10.31 11.81 -10.16
CA TYR A 183 -11.16 11.93 -11.34
C TYR A 183 -11.96 10.63 -11.54
N LYS A 184 -13.13 10.73 -12.18
CA LYS A 184 -13.90 9.55 -12.60
C LYS A 184 -13.20 8.89 -13.77
N THR A 185 -13.21 7.57 -13.80
CA THR A 185 -12.74 6.81 -14.97
C THR A 185 -13.83 6.63 -16.01
N ASN A 186 -15.10 6.52 -15.59
CA ASN A 186 -16.25 6.12 -16.41
C ASN A 186 -15.95 4.90 -17.31
N ARG A 187 -15.00 4.05 -16.90
CA ARG A 187 -14.55 2.86 -17.65
C ARG A 187 -15.01 1.64 -16.88
N ASP A 188 -15.87 0.84 -17.51
CA ASP A 188 -16.00 -0.55 -17.13
C ASP A 188 -14.72 -1.28 -17.55
N ILE A 189 -14.33 -2.27 -16.74
CA ILE A 189 -13.14 -3.07 -17.02
C ILE A 189 -13.60 -4.30 -17.79
N ASP A 190 -13.22 -4.35 -19.06
CA ASP A 190 -13.41 -5.54 -19.89
C ASP A 190 -12.28 -6.53 -19.60
N TYR A 191 -12.59 -7.50 -18.76
CA TYR A 191 -11.66 -8.56 -18.44
C TYR A 191 -11.48 -9.49 -19.64
N LEU A 192 -10.22 -9.74 -19.99
CA LEU A 192 -9.85 -10.68 -21.04
C LEU A 192 -10.38 -12.08 -20.70
N PRO A 193 -10.91 -12.83 -21.68
CA PRO A 193 -11.38 -14.19 -21.46
C PRO A 193 -10.22 -15.09 -21.04
N ASP A 194 -10.50 -16.11 -20.25
CA ASP A 194 -9.46 -17.08 -19.88
C ASP A 194 -9.00 -17.84 -21.13
N ASN A 195 -7.73 -17.68 -21.47
CA ASN A 195 -7.06 -18.33 -22.60
C ASN A 195 -6.12 -19.45 -22.12
N GLY A 196 -6.17 -19.82 -20.84
CA GLY A 196 -5.26 -20.79 -20.23
C GLY A 196 -3.85 -20.27 -19.97
N ARG A 197 -3.51 -19.06 -20.43
CA ARG A 197 -2.20 -18.44 -20.17
C ARG A 197 -2.22 -17.64 -18.88
N CYS A 198 -1.27 -17.92 -18.00
CA CYS A 198 -1.15 -17.30 -16.69
C CYS A 198 0.31 -16.97 -16.33
N MET A 199 0.45 -16.04 -15.39
CA MET A 199 1.73 -15.61 -14.84
C MET A 199 1.74 -15.71 -13.32
N GLY A 200 2.70 -16.45 -12.77
CA GLY A 200 3.00 -16.51 -11.34
C GLY A 200 3.91 -15.36 -10.92
N ILE A 201 3.61 -14.75 -9.77
CA ILE A 201 4.45 -13.75 -9.15
C ILE A 201 4.76 -14.19 -7.71
N ASP A 202 6.05 -14.30 -7.41
CA ASP A 202 6.54 -14.52 -6.04
C ASP A 202 7.23 -13.24 -5.52
N PRO A 203 6.69 -12.57 -4.49
CA PRO A 203 7.33 -11.43 -3.86
C PRO A 203 8.52 -11.85 -2.98
N GLY A 204 9.69 -11.25 -3.20
CA GLY A 204 10.90 -11.51 -2.43
C GLY A 204 11.58 -10.24 -1.92
N VAL A 205 12.81 -10.35 -1.41
CA VAL A 205 13.59 -9.18 -0.94
C VAL A 205 14.69 -8.78 -1.91
N ASP A 206 15.58 -9.72 -2.26
CA ASP A 206 16.72 -9.41 -3.14
C ASP A 206 16.29 -9.34 -4.61
N ASN A 207 15.46 -10.30 -5.03
CA ASN A 207 14.55 -10.12 -6.14
C ASN A 207 13.20 -9.70 -5.54
N ALA A 208 12.79 -8.46 -5.77
CA ALA A 208 11.56 -7.93 -5.19
C ALA A 208 10.33 -8.70 -5.70
N PHE A 209 10.38 -9.12 -6.97
CA PHE A 209 9.38 -9.96 -7.61
C PHE A 209 10.08 -10.91 -8.59
N ALA A 210 9.74 -12.18 -8.51
CA ALA A 210 10.00 -13.16 -9.56
C ALA A 210 8.72 -13.40 -10.34
N CYS A 211 8.77 -13.30 -11.66
CA CYS A 211 7.61 -13.43 -12.56
C CYS A 211 7.87 -14.51 -13.59
N VAL A 212 7.01 -15.54 -13.63
CA VAL A 212 7.13 -16.67 -14.55
C VAL A 212 5.79 -16.87 -15.24
N ALA A 213 5.80 -17.06 -16.56
CA ALA A 213 4.59 -17.37 -17.32
C ALA A 213 4.55 -18.87 -17.63
N ASN A 214 3.35 -19.41 -17.86
CA ASN A 214 3.17 -20.80 -18.32
C ASN A 214 3.37 -20.97 -19.83
N ILE A 215 4.34 -20.25 -20.38
CA ILE A 215 4.72 -20.31 -21.80
C ILE A 215 6.24 -20.32 -21.88
N GLN A 216 6.78 -20.67 -23.04
CA GLN A 216 8.22 -20.65 -23.31
C GLN A 216 8.75 -19.21 -23.44
N LYS A 217 8.84 -18.51 -22.32
CA LYS A 217 9.37 -17.14 -22.23
C LYS A 217 10.22 -16.99 -20.98
N ALA A 218 11.41 -16.41 -21.15
CA ALA A 218 12.37 -16.23 -20.08
C ALA A 218 11.76 -15.46 -18.90
N PRO A 219 11.83 -15.99 -17.66
CA PRO A 219 11.28 -15.32 -16.49
C PRO A 219 11.84 -13.93 -16.24
N LEU A 220 11.05 -13.07 -15.63
CA LEU A 220 11.44 -11.72 -15.25
C LEU A 220 11.73 -11.65 -13.75
N LEU A 221 12.96 -11.29 -13.39
CA LEU A 221 13.36 -10.95 -12.03
C LEU A 221 13.43 -9.43 -11.86
N VAL A 222 12.57 -8.85 -11.02
CA VAL A 222 12.64 -7.44 -10.64
C VAL A 222 13.63 -7.28 -9.48
N ASN A 223 14.75 -6.60 -9.72
CA ASN A 223 15.80 -6.43 -8.72
C ASN A 223 15.35 -5.55 -7.54
N GLY A 224 15.40 -6.10 -6.32
CA GLY A 224 15.06 -5.42 -5.07
C GLY A 224 16.26 -4.86 -4.30
N ARG A 225 17.51 -5.09 -4.76
CA ARG A 225 18.71 -4.63 -4.02
C ARG A 225 18.75 -3.11 -3.83
N ALA A 226 18.26 -2.35 -4.80
CA ALA A 226 18.20 -0.88 -4.70
C ALA A 226 17.31 -0.41 -3.54
N ILE A 227 16.09 -0.96 -3.40
CA ILE A 227 15.19 -0.61 -2.29
C ILE A 227 15.73 -1.09 -0.94
N LYS A 228 16.45 -2.21 -0.91
CA LYS A 228 17.14 -2.72 0.27
C LYS A 228 18.23 -1.74 0.73
N SER A 229 19.05 -1.26 -0.19
CA SER A 229 20.10 -0.25 0.08
C SER A 229 19.50 1.06 0.60
N VAL A 230 18.44 1.57 -0.05
CA VAL A 230 17.69 2.75 0.42
C VAL A 230 17.17 2.57 1.85
N ASN A 231 16.63 1.38 2.16
CA ASN A 231 16.11 1.08 3.49
C ASN A 231 17.23 0.97 4.54
N GLN A 232 18.37 0.38 4.17
CA GLN A 232 19.54 0.29 5.04
C GLN A 232 20.11 1.68 5.37
N TYR A 233 20.30 2.53 4.36
CA TYR A 233 20.74 3.92 4.56
C TYR A 233 19.77 4.69 5.44
N TYR A 234 18.46 4.58 5.17
CA TYR A 234 17.41 5.19 6.00
C TYR A 234 17.53 4.74 7.47
N ASN A 235 17.69 3.45 7.73
CA ASN A 235 17.80 2.94 9.11
C ASN A 235 19.06 3.44 9.81
N LYS A 236 20.21 3.45 9.11
CA LYS A 236 21.49 3.97 9.64
C LYS A 236 21.36 5.45 10.01
N GLU A 237 20.87 6.26 9.08
CA GLU A 237 20.75 7.71 9.28
C GLU A 237 19.68 8.04 10.32
N ARG A 238 18.56 7.31 10.35
CA ARG A 238 17.52 7.48 11.37
C ARG A 238 18.05 7.14 12.77
N SER A 239 18.89 6.12 12.90
CA SER A 239 19.55 5.77 14.16
C SER A 239 20.49 6.87 14.61
N ARG A 240 21.37 7.35 13.71
CA ARG A 240 22.30 8.46 13.98
C ARG A 240 21.58 9.72 14.46
N LEU A 241 20.51 10.12 13.76
CA LEU A 241 19.71 11.29 14.14
C LEU A 241 19.02 11.12 15.50
N LYS A 242 18.61 9.90 15.86
CA LYS A 242 18.01 9.62 17.19
C LYS A 242 19.05 9.70 18.30
N ALA A 243 20.24 9.14 18.08
CA ALA A 243 21.34 9.23 19.03
C ALA A 243 21.75 10.70 19.26
N LEU A 244 21.84 11.49 18.18
CA LEU A 244 22.09 12.93 18.25
C LEU A 244 21.00 13.65 19.04
N GLN A 245 19.74 13.36 18.74
CA GLN A 245 18.60 13.95 19.43
C GLN A 245 18.62 13.67 20.94
N ALA A 246 18.92 12.43 21.34
CA ALA A 246 19.04 12.05 22.74
C ALA A 246 20.23 12.74 23.42
N ARG A 247 21.40 12.76 22.77
CA ARG A 247 22.62 13.43 23.30
C ARG A 247 22.40 14.91 23.62
N TYR A 248 21.64 15.61 22.80
CA TYR A 248 21.38 17.04 22.97
C TYR A 248 20.01 17.35 23.59
N HIS A 249 19.29 16.34 24.10
CA HIS A 249 17.95 16.50 24.67
C HIS A 249 16.97 17.29 23.77
N GLN A 250 17.14 17.19 22.45
CA GLN A 250 16.45 18.06 21.51
C GLN A 250 14.98 17.63 21.36
N LEU A 251 14.04 18.56 21.58
CA LEU A 251 12.59 18.31 21.52
C LEU A 251 12.15 17.17 22.46
N GLU A 252 12.83 17.06 23.61
CA GLU A 252 12.48 16.16 24.69
C GLU A 252 11.27 16.69 25.48
N SER A 253 10.43 15.77 25.93
CA SER A 253 9.38 16.02 26.91
C SER A 253 9.35 14.85 27.88
N ILE A 254 9.24 15.12 29.17
CA ILE A 254 9.12 14.07 30.18
C ILE A 254 7.64 13.69 30.28
N VAL A 255 7.36 12.40 30.24
CA VAL A 255 6.02 11.85 30.48
C VAL A 255 6.06 10.87 31.65
N ASP A 256 5.08 10.98 32.53
CA ASP A 256 4.87 9.99 33.58
C ASP A 256 4.31 8.71 32.97
N THR A 257 5.01 7.60 33.22
CA THR A 257 4.55 6.26 32.87
C THR A 257 4.40 5.45 34.14
N GLN A 258 3.68 4.33 34.07
CA GLN A 258 3.58 3.37 35.19
C GLN A 258 4.95 2.86 35.68
N GLN A 259 6.00 3.05 34.88
CA GLN A 259 7.39 2.67 35.18
C GLN A 259 8.26 3.90 35.53
N GLY A 260 7.64 5.02 35.94
CA GLY A 260 8.31 6.28 36.27
C GLY A 260 8.36 7.29 35.11
N LYS A 261 9.05 8.41 35.36
CA LYS A 261 9.26 9.50 34.38
C LYS A 261 10.16 9.02 33.25
N LYS A 262 9.68 9.16 32.00
CA LYS A 262 10.44 8.78 30.80
C LYS A 262 10.53 9.92 29.79
N PRO A 263 11.70 10.14 29.18
CA PRO A 263 11.83 11.10 28.10
C PRO A 263 11.17 10.59 26.81
N VAL A 264 10.42 11.47 26.16
CA VAL A 264 9.82 11.26 24.85
C VAL A 264 10.26 12.37 23.91
N TYR A 265 10.84 11.97 22.79
CA TYR A 265 11.37 12.87 21.79
C TYR A 265 10.40 13.05 20.63
N ARG A 266 10.14 14.30 20.22
CA ARG A 266 9.37 14.60 19.01
C ARG A 266 10.23 14.48 17.75
N GLU A 267 9.65 14.17 16.60
CA GLU A 267 10.43 14.06 15.36
C GLU A 267 11.06 15.39 14.92
N THR A 268 12.38 15.38 14.69
CA THR A 268 13.10 16.53 14.14
C THR A 268 12.78 16.77 12.66
N LYS A 269 13.11 17.96 12.13
CA LYS A 269 13.01 18.27 10.68
C LYS A 269 13.87 17.30 9.85
N ALA A 270 15.10 16.99 10.30
CA ALA A 270 16.00 16.07 9.62
C ALA A 270 15.42 14.64 9.54
N MET A 271 14.81 14.17 10.63
CA MET A 271 14.12 12.87 10.67
C MET A 271 12.95 12.80 9.69
N ARG A 272 12.12 13.84 9.64
CA ARG A 272 11.01 13.91 8.67
C ARG A 272 11.51 13.95 7.23
N ARG A 273 12.63 14.66 6.97
CA ARG A 273 13.27 14.73 5.65
C ARG A 273 13.72 13.36 5.16
N ILE A 274 14.46 12.61 5.97
CA ILE A 274 15.00 11.30 5.57
C ILE A 274 13.87 10.27 5.37
N THR A 275 12.81 10.32 6.19
CA THR A 275 11.61 9.49 5.99
C THR A 275 10.89 9.84 4.68
N ALA A 276 10.74 11.13 4.36
CA ALA A 276 10.13 11.55 3.10
C ALA A 276 10.94 11.13 1.88
N TRP A 277 12.27 11.29 1.92
CA TRP A 277 13.19 10.81 0.89
C TRP A 277 13.03 9.31 0.63
N ARG A 278 13.09 8.49 1.69
CA ARG A 278 12.93 7.03 1.61
C ARG A 278 11.58 6.64 1.02
N ASN A 279 10.50 7.26 1.49
CA ASN A 279 9.15 6.97 1.01
C ASN A 279 8.98 7.34 -0.48
N ARG A 280 9.64 8.40 -0.98
CA ARG A 280 9.65 8.75 -2.41
C ARG A 280 10.36 7.68 -3.24
N LYS A 281 11.55 7.24 -2.82
CA LYS A 281 12.31 6.17 -3.49
C LYS A 281 11.53 4.86 -3.58
N ILE A 282 10.96 4.40 -2.46
CA ILE A 282 10.14 3.17 -2.42
C ILE A 282 8.92 3.30 -3.34
N ARG A 283 8.28 4.47 -3.37
CA ARG A 283 7.12 4.70 -4.22
C ARG A 283 7.49 4.68 -5.70
N GLN A 284 8.59 5.33 -6.08
CA GLN A 284 9.06 5.32 -7.46
C GLN A 284 9.37 3.90 -7.94
N PHE A 285 10.03 3.11 -7.09
CA PHE A 285 10.23 1.68 -7.31
C PHE A 285 8.90 0.97 -7.58
N ALA A 286 7.93 1.13 -6.67
CA ALA A 286 6.64 0.46 -6.77
C ALA A 286 5.89 0.80 -8.07
N HIS A 287 5.90 2.07 -8.51
CA HIS A 287 5.27 2.48 -9.78
C HIS A 287 5.98 1.88 -11.00
N LYS A 288 7.32 1.91 -11.04
CA LYS A 288 8.09 1.36 -12.16
C LYS A 288 7.96 -0.17 -12.23
N ALA A 289 8.13 -0.86 -11.11
CA ALA A 289 8.01 -2.32 -11.01
C ALA A 289 6.62 -2.81 -11.40
N SER A 290 5.56 -2.23 -10.82
CA SER A 290 4.18 -2.63 -11.15
C SER A 290 3.82 -2.38 -12.62
N LYS A 291 4.34 -1.31 -13.24
CA LYS A 291 4.15 -1.09 -14.70
C LYS A 291 4.87 -2.18 -15.50
N ARG A 292 6.16 -2.38 -15.24
CA ARG A 292 6.99 -3.36 -15.96
C ARG A 292 6.45 -4.79 -15.86
N ILE A 293 5.93 -5.18 -14.69
CA ILE A 293 5.31 -6.50 -14.46
C ILE A 293 4.04 -6.67 -15.31
N VAL A 294 3.19 -5.64 -15.39
CA VAL A 294 1.97 -5.70 -16.22
C VAL A 294 2.32 -5.71 -17.70
N ASP A 295 3.28 -4.89 -18.14
CA ASP A 295 3.76 -4.90 -19.52
C ASP A 295 4.34 -6.28 -19.88
N TYR A 296 5.06 -6.92 -18.95
CA TYR A 296 5.57 -8.27 -19.12
C TYR A 296 4.45 -9.31 -19.25
N ALA A 297 3.42 -9.26 -18.37
CA ALA A 297 2.26 -10.14 -18.45
C ALA A 297 1.52 -10.02 -19.80
N LEU A 298 1.31 -8.79 -20.28
CA LEU A 298 0.73 -8.51 -21.59
C LEU A 298 1.59 -9.09 -22.72
N SER A 299 2.92 -8.93 -22.64
CA SER A 299 3.83 -9.49 -23.63
C SER A 299 3.89 -11.03 -23.64
N CYS A 300 3.37 -11.68 -22.60
CA CYS A 300 3.20 -13.13 -22.54
C CYS A 300 1.80 -13.58 -22.98
N GLY A 301 0.89 -12.63 -23.26
CA GLY A 301 -0.53 -12.93 -23.48
C GLY A 301 -1.20 -13.59 -22.27
N ALA A 302 -0.70 -13.33 -21.06
CA ALA A 302 -1.22 -13.92 -19.83
C ALA A 302 -2.45 -13.15 -19.36
N ASN A 303 -3.62 -13.79 -19.44
CA ASN A 303 -4.90 -13.17 -19.06
C ASN A 303 -5.19 -13.31 -17.54
N THR A 304 -4.41 -14.15 -16.85
CA THR A 304 -4.48 -14.33 -15.39
C THR A 304 -3.12 -14.19 -14.73
N ILE A 305 -3.04 -13.44 -13.64
CA ILE A 305 -1.86 -13.34 -12.77
C ILE A 305 -2.18 -13.99 -11.43
N VAL A 306 -1.29 -14.87 -10.95
CA VAL A 306 -1.35 -15.45 -9.61
C VAL A 306 -0.23 -14.88 -8.77
N ILE A 307 -0.56 -14.19 -7.67
CA ILE A 307 0.42 -13.52 -6.82
C ILE A 307 0.48 -14.21 -5.45
N GLY A 308 1.69 -14.59 -5.04
CA GLY A 308 1.98 -14.98 -3.67
C GLY A 308 1.71 -13.84 -2.70
N ASN A 309 0.96 -14.11 -1.64
CA ASN A 309 0.69 -13.15 -0.59
C ASN A 309 0.50 -13.86 0.75
N ASN A 310 1.53 -13.82 1.58
CA ASN A 310 1.43 -14.34 2.95
C ASN A 310 0.95 -13.25 3.93
N LYS A 311 -0.31 -13.35 4.39
CA LYS A 311 -0.97 -12.34 5.26
C LYS A 311 -0.23 -12.10 6.59
N SER A 312 0.56 -13.06 7.05
CA SER A 312 1.28 -13.07 8.35
C SER A 312 2.73 -12.57 8.29
N TRP A 313 3.26 -12.21 7.11
CA TRP A 313 4.69 -11.93 6.94
C TRP A 313 5.23 -10.85 7.89
N LYS A 314 4.48 -9.79 8.18
CA LYS A 314 4.97 -8.69 9.05
C LYS A 314 4.90 -8.95 10.55
N ARG A 315 4.21 -10.01 11.00
CA ARG A 315 3.86 -10.20 12.42
C ARG A 315 4.70 -11.26 13.11
N SER A 316 5.23 -12.24 12.36
CA SER A 316 5.90 -13.42 12.92
C SER A 316 6.91 -14.03 11.93
N SER A 317 7.71 -13.22 11.22
CA SER A 317 8.76 -13.79 10.36
C SER A 317 9.94 -14.24 11.21
N ASP A 318 10.21 -15.54 11.26
CA ASP A 318 11.43 -16.09 11.86
C ASP A 318 12.54 -16.23 10.79
N MET A 319 12.87 -15.13 10.11
CA MET A 319 13.86 -15.12 9.01
C MET A 319 15.25 -14.63 9.47
N GLY A 320 15.46 -14.51 10.78
CA GLY A 320 16.64 -13.90 11.38
C GLY A 320 16.58 -12.36 11.44
N ARG A 321 17.19 -11.78 12.48
CA ARG A 321 17.08 -10.35 12.87
C ARG A 321 17.35 -9.36 11.73
N LYS A 322 18.41 -9.59 10.94
CA LYS A 322 18.83 -8.72 9.82
C LYS A 322 17.86 -8.77 8.63
N ASN A 323 17.30 -9.95 8.33
CA ASN A 323 16.33 -10.11 7.25
C ASN A 323 14.95 -9.58 7.65
N ASN A 324 14.53 -9.80 8.89
CA ASN A 324 13.29 -9.24 9.44
C ASN A 324 13.28 -7.72 9.34
N GLN A 325 14.38 -7.05 9.72
CA GLN A 325 14.47 -5.59 9.64
C GLN A 325 14.32 -5.06 8.19
N ASN A 326 14.92 -5.75 7.23
CA ASN A 326 14.81 -5.39 5.82
C ASN A 326 13.41 -5.67 5.26
N PHE A 327 12.84 -6.82 5.62
CA PHE A 327 11.54 -7.26 5.15
C PHE A 327 10.39 -6.42 5.73
N ILE A 328 10.36 -6.23 7.05
CA ILE A 328 9.32 -5.45 7.75
C ILE A 328 9.29 -4.01 7.22
N GLY A 329 10.46 -3.47 6.87
CA GLY A 329 10.61 -2.14 6.31
C GLY A 329 9.91 -1.97 4.95
N ILE A 330 9.95 -2.96 4.07
CA ILE A 330 9.44 -2.82 2.69
C ILE A 330 7.92 -3.03 2.63
N PRO A 331 7.14 -2.10 2.05
CA PRO A 331 5.68 -2.21 2.00
C PRO A 331 5.20 -3.12 0.86
N HIS A 332 5.51 -4.42 0.90
CA HIS A 332 5.11 -5.40 -0.12
C HIS A 332 3.62 -5.37 -0.47
N LYS A 333 2.75 -5.25 0.54
CA LYS A 333 1.29 -5.11 0.32
C LYS A 333 0.94 -3.97 -0.63
N VAL A 334 1.55 -2.79 -0.46
CA VAL A 334 1.28 -1.62 -1.32
C VAL A 334 1.71 -1.91 -2.75
N MET A 335 2.86 -2.58 -2.94
CA MET A 335 3.32 -2.94 -4.28
C MET A 335 2.42 -3.99 -4.95
N ILE A 336 1.95 -5.00 -4.21
CA ILE A 336 0.99 -5.99 -4.71
C ILE A 336 -0.34 -5.31 -5.08
N ASP A 337 -0.84 -4.41 -4.24
CA ASP A 337 -2.05 -3.62 -4.53
C ASP A 337 -1.84 -2.78 -5.81
N MET A 338 -0.62 -2.26 -6.02
CA MET A 338 -0.25 -1.52 -7.22
C MET A 338 -0.20 -2.38 -8.49
N ILE A 339 0.34 -3.60 -8.41
CA ILE A 339 0.31 -4.56 -9.51
C ILE A 339 -1.13 -4.92 -9.85
N GLN A 340 -1.94 -5.25 -8.84
CA GLN A 340 -3.31 -5.69 -9.05
C GLN A 340 -4.16 -4.63 -9.75
N TYR A 341 -4.12 -3.37 -9.32
CA TYR A 341 -4.97 -2.36 -9.96
C TYR A 341 -4.57 -2.12 -11.42
N LYS A 342 -3.27 -2.12 -11.72
CA LYS A 342 -2.79 -1.92 -13.10
C LYS A 342 -3.11 -3.10 -14.00
N ALA A 343 -2.96 -4.33 -13.48
CA ALA A 343 -3.34 -5.54 -14.20
C ALA A 343 -4.84 -5.55 -14.50
N ASN A 344 -5.67 -5.26 -13.49
CA ASN A 344 -7.11 -5.15 -13.68
C ASN A 344 -7.46 -4.06 -14.72
N LEU A 345 -6.83 -2.87 -14.68
CA LEU A 345 -7.05 -1.83 -15.70
C LEU A 345 -6.64 -2.26 -17.12
N ALA A 346 -5.76 -3.25 -17.25
CA ALA A 346 -5.38 -3.85 -18.53
C ALA A 346 -6.24 -5.08 -18.90
N GLY A 347 -7.34 -5.34 -18.17
CA GLY A 347 -8.22 -6.48 -18.40
C GLY A 347 -7.69 -7.82 -17.86
N ILE A 348 -6.56 -7.82 -17.14
CA ILE A 348 -5.94 -9.05 -16.62
C ILE A 348 -6.54 -9.40 -15.25
N SER A 349 -6.99 -10.64 -15.08
CA SER A 349 -7.49 -11.15 -13.80
C SER A 349 -6.34 -11.42 -12.83
N VAL A 350 -6.53 -11.14 -11.53
CA VAL A 350 -5.49 -11.29 -10.51
C VAL A 350 -6.00 -12.10 -9.33
N ILE A 351 -5.33 -13.20 -9.04
CA ILE A 351 -5.63 -14.12 -7.93
C ILE A 351 -4.51 -14.01 -6.89
N ARG A 352 -4.86 -13.77 -5.63
CA ARG A 352 -3.89 -13.79 -4.52
C ARG A 352 -3.98 -15.13 -3.80
N THR A 353 -2.85 -15.80 -3.61
CA THR A 353 -2.77 -17.10 -2.91
C THR A 353 -1.70 -17.08 -1.81
N ASN A 354 -1.75 -18.02 -0.88
CA ASN A 354 -0.74 -18.13 0.18
C ASN A 354 0.51 -18.89 -0.30
N GLU A 355 1.68 -18.52 0.24
CA GLU A 355 3.00 -19.09 -0.14
C GLU A 355 3.41 -20.30 0.73
N SER A 356 2.48 -20.93 1.46
CA SER A 356 2.86 -22.08 2.29
C SER A 356 3.48 -23.21 1.45
N TYR A 357 4.63 -23.71 1.90
CA TYR A 357 5.43 -24.81 1.30
C TYR A 357 5.98 -24.56 -0.12
N THR A 358 5.78 -23.38 -0.72
CA THR A 358 6.27 -23.09 -2.09
C THR A 358 7.79 -23.01 -2.19
N SER A 359 8.47 -22.69 -1.08
CA SER A 359 9.94 -22.63 -1.01
C SER A 359 10.63 -23.96 -0.71
N GLN A 360 9.86 -25.02 -0.39
CA GLN A 360 10.37 -26.34 -0.03
C GLN A 360 10.08 -27.41 -1.10
N THR A 361 9.12 -27.15 -1.98
CA THR A 361 8.61 -28.10 -2.97
C THR A 361 9.10 -27.75 -4.35
N SER A 362 9.32 -28.76 -5.20
CA SER A 362 9.91 -28.57 -6.53
C SER A 362 8.85 -28.51 -7.62
N ALA A 363 8.82 -27.42 -8.38
CA ALA A 363 7.93 -27.30 -9.53
C ALA A 363 8.36 -28.23 -10.66
N LEU A 364 9.68 -28.37 -10.86
CA LEU A 364 10.29 -29.26 -11.87
C LEU A 364 10.02 -30.74 -11.59
N ASP A 365 9.83 -31.12 -10.33
CA ASP A 365 9.47 -32.51 -9.96
C ASP A 365 7.95 -32.72 -9.88
N HIS A 366 7.15 -31.79 -10.43
CA HIS A 366 5.68 -31.79 -10.41
C HIS A 366 5.05 -31.94 -9.02
N GLU A 367 5.75 -31.55 -7.96
CA GLU A 367 5.22 -31.68 -6.61
C GLU A 367 4.13 -30.66 -6.32
N LYS A 368 3.20 -31.04 -5.45
CA LYS A 368 2.20 -30.13 -4.89
C LYS A 368 2.83 -29.35 -3.72
N PRO A 369 2.60 -28.03 -3.60
CA PRO A 369 3.09 -27.22 -2.49
C PRO A 369 2.29 -27.49 -1.21
N CYS A 370 2.58 -28.61 -0.56
CA CYS A 370 1.92 -29.11 0.65
C CYS A 370 2.93 -29.70 1.64
N TRP A 371 2.46 -30.01 2.85
CA TRP A 371 3.32 -30.50 3.93
C TRP A 371 3.97 -31.85 3.59
N GLU A 372 3.25 -32.71 2.88
CA GLU A 372 3.68 -34.06 2.47
C GLU A 372 4.91 -34.03 1.54
N ASN A 373 5.13 -32.92 0.82
CA ASN A 373 6.29 -32.70 -0.04
C ASN A 373 7.32 -31.73 0.57
N GLY A 374 7.06 -31.21 1.77
CA GLY A 374 7.98 -30.33 2.48
C GLY A 374 9.26 -31.04 2.95
N SER A 375 10.27 -30.27 3.33
CA SER A 375 11.60 -30.80 3.69
C SER A 375 11.56 -31.82 4.84
N HIS A 376 10.71 -31.58 5.85
CA HIS A 376 10.52 -32.51 6.97
C HIS A 376 9.92 -33.84 6.51
N SER A 377 8.94 -33.81 5.61
CA SER A 377 8.30 -35.01 5.08
C SER A 377 9.24 -35.78 4.15
N ARG A 378 10.03 -35.08 3.30
CA ARG A 378 11.07 -35.71 2.48
C ARG A 378 12.12 -36.44 3.32
N LYS A 379 12.54 -35.85 4.45
CA LYS A 379 13.45 -36.52 5.41
C LYS A 379 12.84 -37.84 5.92
N ARG A 380 11.55 -37.85 6.27
CA ARG A 380 10.84 -39.07 6.71
C ARG A 380 10.71 -40.11 5.59
N GLN A 381 10.56 -39.66 4.35
CA GLN A 381 10.46 -40.52 3.16
C GLN A 381 11.82 -40.99 2.62
N GLY A 382 12.95 -40.62 3.25
CA GLY A 382 14.29 -40.97 2.76
C GLY A 382 14.67 -40.34 1.42
N LYS A 383 13.97 -39.28 0.98
CA LYS A 383 14.21 -38.64 -0.33
C LYS A 383 15.39 -37.68 -0.31
N THR A 384 16.21 -37.72 -1.35
CA THR A 384 17.34 -36.81 -1.56
C THR A 384 17.09 -35.88 -2.76
N PRO A 385 17.52 -34.60 -2.68
CA PRO A 385 18.00 -33.90 -1.49
C PRO A 385 16.85 -33.60 -0.50
N ILE A 386 17.16 -33.60 0.81
CA ILE A 386 16.19 -33.27 1.87
C ILE A 386 15.86 -31.77 1.83
N ASN A 387 16.91 -30.94 1.87
CA ASN A 387 16.83 -29.50 1.70
C ASN A 387 17.12 -29.15 0.25
N ARG A 388 16.07 -28.90 -0.52
CA ARG A 388 16.20 -28.51 -1.92
C ARG A 388 16.75 -27.11 -2.13
N ARG A 389 16.57 -26.22 -1.15
CA ARG A 389 17.16 -24.89 -1.19
C ARG A 389 18.59 -24.97 -0.67
N ILE A 390 19.56 -25.01 -1.58
CA ILE A 390 20.99 -25.06 -1.24
C ILE A 390 21.40 -23.76 -0.54
N HIS A 391 21.18 -22.63 -1.22
CA HIS A 391 21.38 -21.30 -0.66
C HIS A 391 20.40 -20.31 -1.25
N ARG A 392 20.52 -19.04 -0.85
CA ARG A 392 19.65 -17.99 -1.37
C ARG A 392 19.84 -17.85 -2.88
N GLY A 393 18.74 -17.97 -3.63
CA GLY A 393 18.73 -17.85 -5.08
C GLY A 393 18.99 -19.16 -5.84
N LEU A 394 19.30 -20.27 -5.17
CA LEU A 394 19.57 -21.57 -5.80
C LEU A 394 18.72 -22.69 -5.19
N PHE A 395 18.09 -23.47 -6.05
CA PHE A 395 17.22 -24.59 -5.69
C PHE A 395 17.55 -25.81 -6.56
N GLN A 396 17.51 -27.00 -5.97
CA GLN A 396 17.85 -28.27 -6.61
C GLN A 396 16.61 -29.19 -6.69
N SER A 397 16.32 -29.70 -7.89
CA SER A 397 15.30 -30.74 -8.13
C SER A 397 15.80 -32.15 -7.76
N ASN A 398 14.95 -33.17 -7.89
CA ASN A 398 15.34 -34.57 -7.61
C ASN A 398 16.45 -35.08 -8.53
N ASN A 399 16.41 -34.70 -9.80
CA ASN A 399 17.41 -35.07 -10.81
C ASN A 399 18.66 -34.18 -10.79
N GLY A 400 18.86 -33.39 -9.73
CA GLY A 400 20.04 -32.55 -9.56
C GLY A 400 20.07 -31.25 -10.36
N ARG A 401 19.05 -30.98 -11.20
CA ARG A 401 18.96 -29.72 -11.96
C ARG A 401 18.83 -28.53 -11.01
N LEU A 402 19.53 -27.46 -11.35
CA LEU A 402 19.59 -26.24 -10.55
C LEU A 402 18.73 -25.16 -11.18
N VAL A 403 17.83 -24.59 -10.39
CA VAL A 403 16.95 -23.49 -10.80
C VAL A 403 17.02 -22.35 -9.80
N ASN A 404 16.70 -21.14 -10.24
CA ASN A 404 16.59 -20.03 -9.31
C ASN A 404 15.45 -20.27 -8.31
N ALA A 405 15.74 -20.13 -7.01
CA ALA A 405 14.78 -20.44 -5.95
C ALA A 405 13.51 -19.57 -6.01
N ASP A 406 13.62 -18.30 -6.40
CA ASP A 406 12.47 -17.39 -6.50
C ASP A 406 11.63 -17.71 -7.75
N ILE A 407 12.27 -18.21 -8.83
CA ILE A 407 11.58 -18.73 -10.02
C ILE A 407 10.81 -20.01 -9.69
N ASN A 408 11.40 -20.95 -8.95
CA ASN A 408 10.69 -22.13 -8.45
C ASN A 408 9.50 -21.71 -7.57
N GLY A 409 9.68 -20.71 -6.70
CA GLY A 409 8.60 -20.13 -5.89
C GLY A 409 7.44 -19.63 -6.74
N ALA A 410 7.72 -18.82 -7.77
CA ALA A 410 6.71 -18.30 -8.69
C ALA A 410 5.98 -19.41 -9.46
N LEU A 411 6.69 -20.46 -9.90
CA LEU A 411 6.09 -21.64 -10.54
C LEU A 411 5.16 -22.39 -9.58
N GLN A 412 5.58 -22.58 -8.33
CA GLN A 412 4.75 -23.26 -7.33
C GLN A 412 3.49 -22.46 -6.97
N ILE A 413 3.56 -21.13 -7.05
CA ILE A 413 2.38 -20.27 -6.88
C ILE A 413 1.34 -20.51 -7.97
N ILE A 414 1.76 -20.72 -9.22
CA ILE A 414 0.86 -21.13 -10.32
C ILE A 414 0.27 -22.50 -10.01
N ARG A 415 1.11 -23.51 -9.73
CA ARG A 415 0.67 -24.90 -9.43
C ARG A 415 -0.36 -24.98 -8.32
N LYS A 416 -0.26 -24.11 -7.32
CA LYS A 416 -1.19 -24.07 -6.20
C LYS A 416 -2.62 -23.70 -6.60
N VAL A 417 -2.77 -22.82 -7.58
CA VAL A 417 -4.08 -22.40 -8.12
C VAL A 417 -4.51 -23.30 -9.28
N PHE A 418 -3.55 -23.73 -10.09
CA PHE A 418 -3.72 -24.57 -11.27
C PHE A 418 -2.93 -25.87 -11.13
N PRO A 419 -3.45 -26.91 -10.43
CA PRO A 419 -2.72 -28.16 -10.18
C PRO A 419 -2.36 -28.95 -11.45
N LYS A 420 -3.07 -28.70 -12.56
CA LYS A 420 -2.80 -29.30 -13.88
C LYS A 420 -1.71 -28.57 -14.67
N PHE A 421 -1.10 -27.52 -14.11
CA PHE A 421 0.04 -26.87 -14.72
C PHE A 421 1.17 -27.89 -14.93
N SER A 422 1.63 -28.01 -16.17
CA SER A 422 2.82 -28.80 -16.51
C SER A 422 3.90 -27.91 -17.11
N LEU A 423 5.14 -28.37 -17.03
CA LEU A 423 6.32 -27.68 -17.54
C LEU A 423 6.79 -28.25 -18.90
N ASP A 424 6.09 -29.28 -19.39
CA ASP A 424 6.54 -30.18 -20.46
C ASP A 424 6.61 -29.55 -21.87
N GLU A 425 6.15 -28.31 -22.06
CA GLU A 425 6.15 -27.59 -23.34
C GLU A 425 7.40 -26.68 -23.50
N GLY A 426 8.60 -27.16 -23.15
CA GLY A 426 9.85 -26.40 -23.26
C GLY A 426 9.99 -25.23 -22.26
N ILE A 427 9.10 -25.15 -21.28
CA ILE A 427 9.11 -24.13 -20.22
C ILE A 427 10.31 -24.36 -19.29
N GLU A 428 10.73 -25.62 -19.10
CA GLU A 428 11.88 -26.00 -18.28
C GLU A 428 13.17 -25.27 -18.67
N ASP A 429 13.47 -25.16 -19.97
CA ASP A 429 14.70 -24.50 -20.42
C ASP A 429 14.60 -22.97 -20.26
N ALA A 430 13.42 -22.40 -20.51
CA ALA A 430 13.20 -20.97 -20.33
C ALA A 430 13.42 -20.53 -18.87
N VAL A 431 13.04 -21.36 -17.89
CA VAL A 431 13.14 -21.01 -16.47
C VAL A 431 14.58 -21.03 -15.92
N LEU A 432 15.52 -21.64 -16.64
CA LEU A 432 16.94 -21.65 -16.30
C LEU A 432 17.66 -20.34 -16.68
N HIS A 433 17.08 -19.53 -17.57
CA HIS A 433 17.69 -18.30 -18.08
C HIS A 433 16.87 -17.04 -17.76
N PRO A 434 16.71 -16.68 -16.48
CA PRO A 434 15.90 -15.52 -16.09
C PRO A 434 16.55 -14.19 -16.49
N VAL A 435 15.75 -13.26 -17.01
CA VAL A 435 16.15 -11.89 -17.29
C VAL A 435 15.96 -11.02 -16.06
N LYS A 436 17.02 -10.33 -15.63
CA LYS A 436 16.97 -9.44 -14.47
C LYS A 436 16.82 -7.98 -14.89
N TRP A 437 15.78 -7.32 -14.40
CA TRP A 437 15.54 -5.91 -14.63
C TRP A 437 15.71 -5.09 -13.35
N SER A 438 16.43 -3.98 -13.44
CA SER A 438 16.69 -3.08 -12.31
C SER A 438 16.05 -1.72 -12.55
N PRO A 439 15.04 -1.31 -11.77
CA PRO A 439 14.49 0.04 -11.88
C PRO A 439 15.48 1.08 -11.37
N LEU A 440 15.69 2.14 -12.15
CA LEU A 440 16.37 3.35 -11.68
C LEU A 440 15.46 4.07 -10.67
N ILE A 441 15.90 4.24 -9.42
CA ILE A 441 15.08 4.82 -8.35
C ILE A 441 15.75 5.95 -7.59
#